data_AF-A0A7D4HTS0-F1
#
_entry.id   AF-A0A7D4HTS0-F1
#
_cell.length_a   1.000
_cell.length_b   1.000
_cell.length_c   1.000
_cell.angle_alpha   90.00
_cell.angle_beta   90.00
_cell.angle_gamma   90.00
#
_symmetry.space_group_name_H-M   'P 1'
#
loop_
_entity.id
_entity.type
_entity.pdbx_description
1 polymer ?
#
loop_
_entity_poly.entity_id
_entity_poly.type
_entity_poly.pdbx_seq_one_letter_code
_entity_poly.pdbx_strand_id
1 'polypeptide(L)'
;MQRDFDLVVTILGALRDAPGPNLSTHDIKNVALAPHPEEQGLQLIAHHLDLLEDAGLVKQISETAATAGATRWRITWKGYDALEQDEDDEDDEDFDAEE
;
A
#
# COMPACT_ATOMS: atom_id res chain seq x y z
N MET A 1 8.13 -14.61 -0.29
CA MET A 1 9.18 -13.58 -0.18
C MET A 1 8.96 -12.50 -1.24
N GLN A 2 9.17 -12.75 -2.55
CA GLN A 2 8.95 -11.68 -3.56
C GLN A 2 7.47 -11.29 -3.76
N ARG A 3 6.55 -12.26 -3.69
CA ARG A 3 5.10 -12.04 -3.87
C ARG A 3 4.45 -11.23 -2.75
N ASP A 4 5.01 -11.27 -1.55
CA ASP A 4 4.52 -10.53 -0.38
C ASP A 4 4.86 -9.03 -0.50
N PHE A 5 6.05 -8.72 -1.02
CA PHE A 5 6.50 -7.35 -1.27
C PHE A 5 5.71 -6.70 -2.41
N ASP A 6 5.55 -7.38 -3.54
CA ASP A 6 4.74 -6.91 -4.67
C ASP A 6 3.28 -6.62 -4.25
N LEU A 7 2.73 -7.46 -3.37
CA LEU A 7 1.41 -7.25 -2.78
C LEU A 7 1.35 -5.99 -1.90
N VAL A 8 2.39 -5.72 -1.10
CA VAL A 8 2.49 -4.50 -0.28
C VAL A 8 2.56 -3.25 -1.15
N VAL A 9 3.43 -3.22 -2.16
CA VAL A 9 3.58 -2.10 -3.08
C VAL A 9 2.26 -1.85 -3.82
N THR A 10 1.57 -2.91 -4.25
CA THR A 10 0.27 -2.81 -4.90
C THR A 10 -0.81 -2.25 -3.96
N ILE A 11 -0.85 -2.69 -2.68
CA ILE A 11 -1.78 -2.17 -1.67
C ILE A 11 -1.53 -0.68 -1.41
N LEU A 12 -0.27 -0.29 -1.23
CA LEU A 12 0.12 1.11 -0.99
C LEU A 12 -0.20 1.98 -2.22
N GLY A 13 0.09 1.50 -3.43
CA GLY A 13 -0.25 2.16 -4.69
C GLY A 13 -1.75 2.37 -4.86
N ALA A 14 -2.57 1.35 -4.53
CA ALA A 14 -4.03 1.46 -4.56
C ALA A 14 -4.55 2.53 -3.58
N LEU A 15 -3.96 2.61 -2.38
CA LEU A 15 -4.31 3.63 -1.39
C LEU A 15 -3.85 5.04 -1.79
N ARG A 16 -2.74 5.15 -2.54
CA ARG A 16 -2.22 6.41 -3.11
C ARG A 16 -3.12 6.94 -4.24
N ASP A 17 -3.57 6.06 -5.13
CA ASP A 17 -4.39 6.43 -6.30
C ASP A 17 -5.84 6.75 -5.92
N ALA A 18 -6.32 6.19 -4.81
CA ALA A 18 -7.68 6.41 -4.34
C ALA A 18 -8.00 7.90 -4.10
N PRO A 19 -9.13 8.41 -4.61
CA PRO A 19 -9.59 9.78 -4.35
C PRO A 19 -10.09 9.90 -2.91
N GLY A 20 -9.16 10.04 -1.97
CA GLY A 20 -9.41 10.26 -0.56
C GLY A 20 -9.39 9.01 0.33
N PRO A 21 -9.52 9.19 1.65
CA PRO A 21 -9.12 8.19 2.64
C PRO A 21 -10.23 7.18 2.97
N ASN A 22 -10.74 6.48 1.96
CA ASN A 22 -11.98 5.72 2.07
C ASN A 22 -11.94 4.30 1.51
N LEU A 23 -10.78 3.78 1.11
CA LEU A 23 -10.73 2.40 0.63
C LEU A 23 -11.01 1.44 1.77
N SER A 24 -11.99 0.57 1.55
CA SER A 24 -12.27 -0.55 2.45
C SER A 24 -11.35 -1.72 2.12
N THR A 25 -11.14 -2.63 3.07
CA THR A 25 -10.36 -3.87 2.84
C THR A 25 -10.83 -4.64 1.60
N HIS A 26 -12.14 -4.61 1.31
CA HIS A 26 -12.70 -5.24 0.09
C HIS A 26 -12.27 -4.55 -1.19
N ASP A 27 -12.23 -3.21 -1.19
CA ASP A 27 -11.83 -2.41 -2.34
C ASP A 27 -10.34 -2.60 -2.63
N ILE A 28 -9.52 -2.52 -1.58
CA ILE A 28 -8.07 -2.81 -1.63
C ILE A 28 -7.84 -4.21 -2.17
N LYS A 29 -8.57 -5.22 -1.68
CA LYS A 29 -8.47 -6.59 -2.18
C LYS A 29 -8.81 -6.68 -3.68
N ASN A 30 -9.86 -6.00 -4.12
CA ASN A 30 -10.25 -6.03 -5.53
C ASN A 30 -9.19 -5.40 -6.43
N VAL A 31 -8.53 -4.33 -5.99
CA VAL A 31 -7.44 -3.69 -6.75
C VAL A 31 -6.18 -4.56 -6.70
N ALA A 32 -5.77 -4.98 -5.51
CA ALA A 32 -4.53 -5.73 -5.29
C ALA A 32 -4.55 -7.14 -5.89
N LEU A 33 -5.73 -7.77 -5.99
CA LEU A 33 -5.89 -9.12 -6.53
C LEU A 33 -6.70 -9.15 -7.84
N ALA A 34 -6.89 -8.00 -8.49
CA ALA A 34 -7.40 -7.94 -9.87
C ALA A 34 -6.68 -8.92 -10.83
N PRO A 35 -5.35 -9.09 -10.79
CA PRO A 35 -4.66 -10.06 -11.64
C PRO A 35 -4.83 -11.54 -11.20
N HIS A 36 -5.21 -11.79 -9.94
CA HIS A 36 -5.32 -13.14 -9.36
C HIS A 36 -6.60 -13.32 -8.50
N PRO A 37 -7.80 -13.33 -9.12
CA PRO A 37 -9.08 -13.33 -8.41
C PRO A 37 -9.42 -14.65 -7.69
N GLU A 38 -8.67 -15.73 -7.94
CA GLU A 38 -8.92 -17.07 -7.37
C GLU A 38 -8.33 -17.26 -5.95
N GLU A 39 -7.47 -16.36 -5.48
CA GLU A 39 -6.88 -16.45 -4.15
C GLU A 39 -7.84 -16.01 -3.04
N GLN A 40 -7.79 -16.69 -1.89
CA GLN A 40 -8.48 -16.29 -0.66
C GLN A 40 -7.84 -15.02 -0.07
N GLY A 41 -8.00 -13.93 -0.80
CA GLY A 41 -7.26 -12.70 -0.63
C GLY A 41 -7.67 -11.87 0.58
N LEU A 42 -8.92 -11.93 1.00
CA LEU A 42 -9.41 -10.96 1.99
C LEU A 42 -8.67 -11.07 3.33
N GLN A 43 -8.41 -12.30 3.80
CA GLN A 43 -7.67 -12.53 5.05
C GLN A 43 -6.19 -12.20 4.90
N LEU A 44 -5.61 -12.47 3.73
CA LEU A 44 -4.21 -12.13 3.42
C LEU A 44 -4.01 -10.62 3.36
N ILE A 45 -4.89 -9.90 2.65
CA ILE A 45 -4.91 -8.44 2.58
C ILE A 45 -5.12 -7.84 3.97
N ALA A 46 -6.06 -8.38 4.76
CA ALA A 46 -6.28 -7.91 6.12
C ALA A 46 -5.02 -8.09 7.01
N HIS A 47 -4.33 -9.23 6.89
CA HIS A 47 -3.08 -9.47 7.60
C HIS A 47 -1.98 -8.49 7.19
N HIS A 48 -1.80 -8.23 5.90
CA HIS A 48 -0.80 -7.28 5.44
C HIS A 48 -1.14 -5.84 5.81
N LEU A 49 -2.42 -5.45 5.82
CA LEU A 49 -2.84 -4.13 6.29
C LEU A 49 -2.50 -3.91 7.77
N ASP A 50 -2.61 -4.93 8.60
CA ASP A 50 -2.20 -4.91 10.02
C ASP A 50 -0.67 -4.71 10.15
N LEU A 51 0.12 -5.44 9.35
CA LEU A 51 1.58 -5.26 9.31
C LEU A 51 1.99 -3.86 8.81
N LEU A 52 1.30 -3.34 7.80
CA LEU A 52 1.55 -2.00 7.26
C LEU A 52 1.14 -0.90 8.25
N GLU A 53 0.12 -1.15 9.08
CA GLU A 53 -0.26 -0.25 10.15
C GLU A 53 0.75 -0.24 11.29
N ASP A 54 1.24 -1.42 11.71
CA ASP A 54 2.31 -1.56 12.71
C ASP A 54 3.60 -0.86 12.26
N ALA A 55 3.94 -1.00 10.98
CA ALA A 55 5.05 -0.27 10.36
C ALA A 55 4.81 1.24 10.23
N GLY A 56 3.58 1.71 10.45
CA GLY A 56 3.17 3.11 10.32
C GLY A 56 3.09 3.60 8.88
N LEU A 57 2.93 2.70 7.90
CA LEU A 57 2.82 3.01 6.47
C LEU A 57 1.37 3.33 6.09
N VAL A 58 0.42 2.59 6.65
CA VAL A 58 -1.01 2.87 6.55
C VAL A 58 -1.60 3.16 7.91
N LYS A 59 -2.82 3.67 7.94
CA LYS A 59 -3.57 3.90 9.16
C LYS A 59 -5.02 3.50 8.99
N GLN A 60 -5.55 2.77 9.96
CA GLN A 60 -6.98 2.50 10.01
C GLN A 60 -7.73 3.79 10.39
N ILE A 61 -8.75 4.12 9.60
CA ILE A 61 -9.67 5.21 9.91
C ILE A 61 -10.85 4.65 10.67
N SER A 62 -10.96 5.08 11.92
CA SER A 62 -12.10 4.75 12.76
C SER A 62 -13.40 5.26 12.15
N GLU A 63 -14.43 4.47 12.37
CA GLU A 63 -15.77 4.70 11.89
C GLU A 63 -16.27 6.11 12.27
N THR A 64 -16.50 6.96 11.26
CA THR A 64 -17.21 8.24 11.40
C THR A 64 -18.67 8.05 11.00
N ALA A 65 -19.56 8.99 11.37
CA ALA A 65 -20.97 8.93 11.01
C ALA A 65 -21.25 8.78 9.49
N ALA A 66 -20.31 9.17 8.63
CA ALA A 66 -20.38 9.01 7.16
C ALA A 66 -19.88 7.64 6.66
N THR A 67 -19.29 6.82 7.53
CA THR A 67 -18.51 5.62 7.19
C THR A 67 -18.89 4.41 8.04
N ALA A 68 -20.05 4.45 8.69
CA ALA A 68 -20.59 3.43 9.58
C ALA A 68 -20.54 2.01 8.98
N GLY A 69 -19.85 1.08 9.65
CA GLY A 69 -19.80 -0.35 9.33
C GLY A 69 -18.66 -0.80 8.43
N ALA A 70 -17.73 0.06 8.01
CA ALA A 70 -16.63 -0.34 7.13
C ALA A 70 -15.27 0.20 7.59
N THR A 71 -14.37 -0.72 7.95
CA THR A 71 -12.94 -0.46 8.17
C THR A 71 -12.35 0.17 6.92
N ARG A 72 -11.90 1.41 7.05
CA ARG A 72 -11.26 2.18 5.99
C ARG A 72 -9.79 2.37 6.29
N TRP A 73 -8.99 2.38 5.23
CA TRP A 73 -7.55 2.53 5.33
C TRP A 73 -7.11 3.78 4.58
N ARG A 74 -6.05 4.39 5.09
CA ARG A 74 -5.39 5.54 4.47
C ARG A 74 -3.89 5.34 4.48
N ILE A 75 -3.24 5.66 3.37
CA ILE A 75 -1.78 5.75 3.31
C ILE A 75 -1.28 6.97 4.10
N THR A 76 -0.26 6.75 4.93
CA THR A 76 0.40 7.82 5.69
C THR A 76 1.51 8.45 4.86
N TRP A 77 2.04 9.58 5.34
CA TRP A 77 3.22 10.19 4.72
C TRP A 77 4.41 9.23 4.62
N LYS A 78 4.61 8.36 5.61
CA LYS A 78 5.66 7.34 5.60
C LYS A 78 5.41 6.25 4.54
N GLY A 79 4.14 5.92 4.30
CA GLY A 79 3.77 4.98 3.22
C GLY A 79 4.02 5.56 1.83
N TYR A 80 3.86 6.88 1.66
CA TYR A 80 4.25 7.57 0.43
C TYR A 80 5.77 7.54 0.24
N ASP A 81 6.53 7.91 1.28
CA ASP A 81 8.00 7.87 1.27
C ASP A 81 8.54 6.47 0.95
N ALA A 82 7.93 5.43 1.52
CA ALA A 82 8.31 4.04 1.26
C ALA A 82 7.99 3.58 -0.18
N LEU A 83 7.07 4.23 -0.89
CA LEU A 83 6.82 3.98 -2.31
C LEU A 83 7.80 4.76 -3.21
N GLU A 84 8.21 5.96 -2.80
CA GLU A 84 9.14 6.80 -3.56
C GLU A 84 10.59 6.29 -3.49
N GLN A 85 10.99 5.61 -2.40
CA GLN A 85 12.32 5.00 -2.30
C GLN A 85 12.55 3.84 -3.29
N ASP A 86 11.51 3.22 -3.85
CA ASP A 86 11.65 2.21 -4.92
C ASP A 86 11.93 2.86 -6.31
N GLU A 87 11.75 4.18 -6.46
CA GLU A 87 12.02 4.91 -7.73
C GLU A 87 13.41 5.59 -7.75
N ASP A 88 14.13 5.66 -6.62
CA ASP A 88 15.36 6.47 -6.45
C ASP A 88 16.66 5.63 -6.32
N ASP A 89 16.68 4.38 -6.80
CA ASP A 89 17.88 3.52 -6.80
C ASP A 89 18.63 3.54 -8.16
N GLU A 90 18.53 4.63 -8.95
CA GLU A 90 19.17 4.74 -10.27
C GLU A 90 20.07 5.96 -10.55
N ASP A 91 20.34 6.88 -9.60
CA ASP A 91 21.20 8.04 -9.89
C ASP A 91 22.17 8.38 -8.74
N ASP A 92 23.36 7.74 -8.72
CA ASP A 92 24.62 8.43 -8.40
C ASP A 92 25.86 7.54 -8.69
N GLU A 93 26.20 7.34 -9.97
CA GLU A 93 27.57 6.96 -10.37
C GLU A 93 28.03 7.80 -11.57
N ASP A 94 28.02 9.13 -11.43
CA ASP A 94 28.85 10.01 -12.28
C ASP A 94 30.31 9.86 -11.81
N PHE A 95 30.94 8.78 -12.26
CA PHE A 95 32.34 8.47 -11.98
C PHE A 95 33.22 9.49 -12.72
N ASP A 96 33.71 10.45 -11.94
CA ASP A 96 34.76 11.44 -12.18
C ASP A 96 35.57 11.27 -13.48
N ALA A 97 35.50 12.31 -14.32
CA ALA A 97 36.27 12.47 -15.53
C ALA A 97 37.73 12.83 -15.21
N GLU A 98 38.65 11.87 -15.29
CA GLU A 98 40.09 12.13 -15.43
C GLU A 98 40.71 11.27 -16.54
N GLU A 99 40.90 11.85 -17.74
CA GLU A 99 42.06 11.58 -18.62
C GLU A 99 42.46 12.83 -19.42
#